data_AF-A0A365QUR2-F1
#
_entry.id   AF-A0A365QUR2-F1
#
_cell.length_a   1.000
_cell.length_b   1.000
_cell.length_c   1.000
_cell.angle_alpha   90.00
_cell.angle_beta   90.00
_cell.angle_gamma   90.00
#
_symmetry.space_group_name_H-M   'P 1'
#
loop_
_entity.id
_entity.type
_entity.pdbx_description
1 polymer ?
#
loop_
_entity_poly.entity_id
_entity_poly.type
_entity_poly.pdbx_seq_one_letter_code
_entity_poly.pdbx_strand_id
1 'polypeptide(L)' 'MDATKPADVKLLRVTAPHFVAGAVWVRRGDAWQCVHAAPILAWMINKPRERVAEYLRRKRYKWEWL' A
#
# COMPACT_ATOMS: atom_id res chain seq x y z
N MET A 1 -3.59 -28.80 11.51
CA MET A 1 -2.49 -27.93 11.04
C MET A 1 -3.10 -27.02 10.00
N ASP A 2 -3.42 -25.79 10.38
CA ASP A 2 -4.10 -24.81 9.52
C ASP A 2 -3.26 -24.55 8.27
N ALA A 3 -3.77 -24.97 7.12
CA ALA A 3 -3.25 -24.56 5.83
C ALA A 3 -3.40 -23.04 5.75
N THR A 4 -2.29 -22.32 5.92
CA THR A 4 -2.25 -20.87 5.77
C THR A 4 -2.67 -20.55 4.34
N LYS A 5 -3.94 -20.15 4.14
CA LYS A 5 -4.39 -19.56 2.87
C LYS A 5 -3.38 -18.46 2.52
N PRO A 6 -2.93 -18.37 1.25
CA PRO A 6 -2.08 -17.26 0.86
C PRO A 6 -2.83 -15.98 1.21
N ALA A 7 -2.21 -15.11 2.01
CA ALA A 7 -2.78 -13.80 2.27
C ALA A 7 -3.00 -13.11 0.93
N ASP A 8 -4.18 -12.53 0.69
CA ASP A 8 -4.38 -11.74 -0.53
C ASP A 8 -3.37 -10.59 -0.51
N VAL A 9 -2.40 -10.62 -1.44
CA VAL A 9 -1.36 -9.61 -1.57
C VAL A 9 -1.63 -8.75 -2.80
N LYS A 10 -1.44 -7.44 -2.67
CA LYS A 10 -1.44 -6.49 -3.79
C LYS A 10 -0.24 -5.57 -3.71
N LEU A 11 0.25 -5.18 -4.88
CA LEU A 11 1.30 -4.18 -5.00
C LEU A 11 0.67 -2.83 -5.35
N LEU A 12 1.18 -1.77 -4.73
CA LEU A 12 0.83 -0.40 -5.02
C LEU A 12 2.04 0.26 -5.66
N ARG A 13 1.88 0.79 -6.88
CA ARG A 13 2.85 1.72 -7.48
C ARG A 13 2.37 3.15 -7.25
N VAL A 14 3.26 4.01 -6.76
CA VAL A 14 3.02 5.44 -6.58
C VAL A 14 4.00 6.22 -7.43
N THR A 15 3.47 7.15 -8.23
CA THR A 15 4.23 8.05 -9.10
C THR A 15 4.01 9.48 -8.66
N ALA A 16 5.09 10.11 -8.20
CA ALA A 16 5.17 11.51 -7.80
C ALA A 16 6.18 12.25 -8.69
N PRO A 17 6.25 13.59 -8.65
CA PRO A 17 7.15 14.36 -9.53
C PRO A 17 8.63 13.96 -9.43
N HIS A 18 9.08 13.47 -8.28
CA HIS A 18 10.50 13.17 -8.02
C HIS A 18 10.79 11.70 -7.71
N PHE A 19 9.78 10.83 -7.73
CA PHE A 19 9.99 9.42 -7.43
C PHE A 19 8.90 8.52 -8.01
N VAL A 20 9.28 7.27 -8.27
CA VAL A 20 8.37 6.15 -8.45
C VAL A 20 8.72 5.12 -7.39
N ALA A 21 7.74 4.72 -6.58
CA ALA A 21 7.99 3.84 -5.43
C ALA A 21 6.85 2.83 -5.24
N GLY A 22 7.21 1.66 -4.71
CA GLY A 22 6.30 0.55 -4.47
C GLY A 22 5.95 0.36 -2.99
N ALA A 23 4.78 -0.22 -2.74
CA ALA A 23 4.38 -0.73 -1.44
C ALA A 23 3.62 -2.06 -1.59
N VAL A 24 3.75 -2.92 -0.57
CA VAL A 24 3.09 -4.23 -0.48
C VAL A 24 1.95 -4.14 0.52
N TRP A 25 0.78 -4.56 0.08
CA TRP A 25 -0.45 -4.56 0.84
C TRP A 25 -0.94 -5.99 1.00
N VAL A 26 -1.41 -6.31 2.20
CA VAL A 26 -2.06 -7.59 2.48
C VAL A 26 -3.46 -7.36 3.00
N ARG A 27 -4.38 -8.25 2.64
CA ARG A 27 -5.72 -8.27 3.20
C ARG A 27 -5.71 -9.00 4.54
N ARG A 28 -6.23 -8.35 5.58
CA ARG A 28 -6.44 -8.92 6.92
C ARG A 28 -7.94 -8.81 7.23
N GLY A 29 -8.66 -9.92 7.08
CA GLY A 29 -10.13 -9.90 7.09
C GLY A 29 -10.68 -9.09 5.91
N ASP A 30 -11.41 -8.02 6.21
CA ASP A 30 -11.97 -7.12 5.19
C ASP A 30 -11.17 -5.86 4.93
N ALA A 31 -10.05 -5.67 5.64
CA ALA A 31 -9.22 -4.48 5.52
C ALA A 31 -7.92 -4.77 4.77
N TRP A 32 -7.47 -3.80 3.98
CA TRP A 32 -6.13 -3.79 3.38
C TRP A 32 -5.18 -2.99 4.24
N GLN A 33 -4.02 -3.56 4.56
CA GLN A 33 -2.97 -2.93 5.34
C GLN A 33 -1.62 -3.03 4.63
N CYS A 34 -0.89 -1.92 4.62
CA CYS A 34 0.48 -1.89 4.10
C CYS A 34 1.43 -2.58 5.08
N VAL A 35 2.18 -3.57 4.61
CA VAL A 35 3.15 -4.35 5.40
C VAL A 35 4.59 -4.05 5.04
N HIS A 36 4.82 -3.58 3.81
CA HIS A 36 6.15 -3.22 3.35
C HIS A 36 6.04 -2.04 2.39
N ALA A 37 7.03 -1.17 2.41
CA ALA A 37 7.06 0.00 1.53
C ALA A 37 8.51 0.41 1.27
N ALA A 38 8.76 0.98 0.10
CA ALA A 38 10.03 1.66 -0.15
C ALA A 38 10.28 2.75 0.92
N PRO A 39 11.55 3.10 1.24
CA PRO A 39 11.86 4.02 2.34
C PRO A 39 11.12 5.37 2.29
N ILE A 40 10.96 5.94 1.10
CA ILE A 40 10.23 7.20 0.89
C ILE A 40 8.72 7.11 1.21
N LEU A 41 8.17 5.89 1.23
CA LEU A 41 6.79 5.55 1.53
C LEU A 41 6.63 4.87 2.90
N ALA A 42 7.67 4.79 3.74
CA ALA A 42 7.65 4.04 4.99
C ALA A 42 6.51 4.46 5.95
N TRP A 43 6.06 5.72 5.86
CA TRP A 43 4.92 6.23 6.64
C TRP A 43 3.60 5.49 6.35
N MET A 44 3.48 4.80 5.22
CA MET A 44 2.31 4.00 4.85
C MET A 44 2.21 2.71 5.66
N ILE A 45 3.31 2.20 6.22
CA ILE A 45 3.34 0.94 6.95
C ILE A 45 2.35 1.00 8.12
N ASN A 46 1.54 -0.05 8.26
CA ASN A 46 0.45 -0.15 9.23
C ASN A 46 -0.67 0.90 9.08
N LYS A 47 -0.72 1.64 7.98
CA LYS A 47 -1.84 2.53 7.69
C LYS A 47 -2.91 1.79 6.89
N PRO A 48 -4.20 2.10 7.16
CA PRO A 48 -5.28 1.60 6.33
C PRO A 48 -5.23 2.27 4.95
N ARG A 49 -5.76 1.56 3.96
CA ARG A 49 -5.79 1.99 2.56
C ARG A 49 -6.43 3.35 2.38
N GLU A 50 -7.49 3.63 3.13
CA GLU A 50 -8.31 4.84 3.04
C GLU A 50 -7.46 6.07 3.40
N ARG A 51 -6.68 5.98 4.48
CA ARG A 51 -5.79 7.05 4.95
C ARG A 51 -4.65 7.31 3.96
N VAL A 52 -4.11 6.25 3.36
CA VAL A 52 -3.07 6.39 2.32
C VAL A 52 -3.66 7.03 1.06
N ALA A 53 -4.82 6.59 0.61
CA ALA A 53 -5.49 7.13 -0.57
C ALA A 53 -5.88 8.61 -0.40
N GLU A 54 -6.35 9.01 0.78
CA GLU A 54 -6.59 10.43 1.11
C GLU A 54 -5.30 11.26 0.99
N TYR A 55 -4.20 10.78 1.57
CA TYR A 55 -2.92 11.48 1.50
C TYR A 55 -2.42 11.62 0.06
N LEU A 56 -2.45 10.53 -0.73
CA LEU A 56 -2.00 10.54 -2.12
C LEU A 56 -2.84 11.51 -2.98
N ARG A 57 -4.17 11.55 -2.76
CA ARG A 57 -5.07 12.54 -3.38
C ARG A 57 -4.69 13.97 -3.01
N ARG A 58 -4.52 14.26 -1.71
CA ARG A 58 -4.13 15.60 -1.24
C ARG A 58 -2.79 16.06 -1.82
N LYS A 59 -1.85 15.13 -2.04
CA LYS A 59 -0.56 15.41 -2.69
C LYS A 59 -0.61 15.39 -4.22
N ARG A 60 -1.76 15.04 -4.82
CA ARG A 60 -1.93 14.87 -6.27
C ARG A 60 -0.93 13.88 -6.88
N TYR A 61 -0.54 12.86 -6.12
CA TYR A 61 0.29 11.78 -6.64
C TYR A 61 -0.58 10.81 -7.43
N LYS A 62 -0.03 10.21 -8.48
CA LYS A 62 -0.70 9.13 -9.21
C LYS A 62 -0.39 7.80 -8.51
N TRP A 63 -1.35 6.88 -8.47
CA TRP A 63 -1.11 5.53 -7.97
C TRP A 63 -1.97 4.51 -8.69
N GLU A 64 -1.51 3.27 -8.74
CA GLU A 64 -2.25 2.14 -9.30
C GLU A 64 -1.93 0.85 -8.53
N TRP A 65 -2.91 -0.05 -8.53
CA TRP A 65 -2.74 -1.40 -8.00
C TRP A 65 -2.28 -2.31 -9.13
N LEU A 66 -1.18 -3.04 -8.89
CA LEU A 66 -0.65 -4.07 -9.79
C LEU A 66 -1.13 -5.46 -9.37
#